data_AF-A0A7R9ZE66-F1
#
_entry.id   AF-A0A7R9ZE66-F1
#
_cell.length_a   1.000
_cell.length_b   1.000
_cell.length_c   1.000
_cell.angle_alpha   90.00
_cell.angle_beta   90.00
_cell.angle_gamma   90.00
#
_symmetry.space_group_name_H-M   'P 1'
#
loop_
_entity.id
_entity.type
_entity.pdbx_description
1 polymer ?
#
loop_
_entity_poly.entity_id
_entity_poly.type
_entity_poly.pdbx_seq_one_letter_code
_entity_poly.pdbx_strand_id
1 'polypeptide(L)'
;RCLMPRVVLLLVILRGLLALGSHKHNLLPSAIQLQVTATLSSVTRQNGTASRIDVLVQEFKHSTTRYYVYDDDDVTLSGIREKACRDAKPWTWKARWGTRYADYARGEIRWLEALESHPLRTRNASDASFFIVPIPIGATFFWGSQGGEERVNAFRRIINGTLFQRYPERHIAAIATTEKVFGEGWWGLSKKELQQFKPSTVVRDSNIPLFNNWLIQHGMGWCELPKPPHVIEEAQYFSHVVSMGFGGEGSKPDNVYEPVTMEKWKNKTIWFFYHSRTSPSLCNSTIFRHALLPDSRARNNLSGNSTSNNITNPALFKHQPVSIGHDIPYEQWKQNFANSKFCLVIRGDTPGSRSLLRAIRAGCMPLVVSDALPAYQPIYSKTLNYDDFALLVREDDFIK
;
A
#
# COMPACT_ATOMS: atom_id res chain seq x y z
N ARG A 1 23.37 -14.52 -5.05
CA ARG A 1 23.36 -13.54 -6.18
C ARG A 1 21.91 -13.13 -6.44
N CYS A 2 21.39 -12.17 -5.66
CA CYS A 2 20.07 -11.56 -5.85
C CYS A 2 20.22 -10.05 -5.73
N LEU A 3 20.81 -9.43 -6.75
CA LEU A 3 20.91 -7.98 -6.88
C LEU A 3 19.66 -7.51 -7.63
N MET A 4 18.64 -7.10 -6.89
CA MET A 4 17.45 -6.44 -7.44
C MET A 4 17.58 -4.92 -7.33
N PRO A 5 17.11 -4.15 -8.32
CA PRO A 5 16.99 -2.70 -8.25
C PRO A 5 15.80 -2.34 -7.36
N ARG A 6 16.04 -2.46 -6.05
CA ARG A 6 15.25 -1.88 -4.95
C ARG A 6 15.43 -0.35 -5.00
N VAL A 7 14.77 0.42 -4.13
CA VAL A 7 15.11 1.83 -3.80
C VAL A 7 14.24 2.94 -4.41
N VAL A 8 13.80 2.94 -5.68
CA VAL A 8 13.16 4.17 -6.25
C VAL A 8 11.74 4.42 -5.73
N LEU A 9 10.88 3.40 -5.66
CA LEU A 9 9.54 3.56 -5.07
C LEU A 9 9.62 3.68 -3.53
N LEU A 10 10.60 3.02 -2.91
CA LEU A 10 10.79 3.00 -1.45
C LEU A 10 11.31 4.34 -0.91
N LEU A 11 12.10 5.08 -1.71
CA LEU A 11 12.59 6.42 -1.37
C LEU A 11 11.49 7.48 -1.43
N VAL A 12 10.65 7.44 -2.47
CA VAL A 12 9.39 8.21 -2.55
C VAL A 12 8.53 7.94 -1.32
N ILE A 13 8.54 6.68 -0.87
CA ILE A 13 7.74 6.17 0.24
C ILE A 13 8.24 6.59 1.64
N LEU A 14 9.55 6.74 1.84
CA LEU A 14 10.14 6.99 3.17
C LEU A 14 10.46 8.47 3.45
N ARG A 15 10.67 9.32 2.43
CA ARG A 15 10.90 10.75 2.69
C ARG A 15 9.64 11.59 2.86
N GLY A 16 8.48 11.16 2.32
CA GLY A 16 7.19 11.81 2.60
C GLY A 16 6.84 11.85 4.10
N LEU A 17 7.41 10.92 4.88
CA LEU A 17 7.28 10.87 6.34
C LEU A 17 8.11 11.94 7.07
N LEU A 18 9.17 12.48 6.46
CA LEU A 18 10.11 13.40 7.10
C LEU A 18 9.72 14.88 7.01
N ALA A 19 8.71 15.23 6.20
CA ALA A 19 8.20 16.60 6.13
C ALA A 19 7.33 17.01 7.35
N LEU A 20 7.21 16.17 8.39
CA LEU A 20 6.39 16.41 9.58
C LEU A 20 7.15 16.42 10.91
N GLY A 21 8.47 16.23 10.90
CA GLY A 21 9.27 16.02 12.11
C GLY A 21 10.21 17.14 12.54
N SER A 22 9.99 18.40 12.09
CA SER A 22 10.81 19.52 12.58
C SER A 22 10.06 20.86 12.55
N HIS A 23 9.23 21.09 13.56
CA HIS A 23 9.02 22.44 14.08
C HIS A 23 8.69 22.36 15.59
N LYS A 24 9.47 23.08 16.39
CA LYS A 24 9.22 23.29 17.82
C LYS A 24 7.94 24.12 18.04
N HIS A 25 7.28 23.81 19.15
CA HIS A 25 6.03 24.36 19.67
C HIS A 25 5.91 25.89 19.68
N ASN A 26 4.69 26.38 19.42
CA ASN A 26 4.01 27.38 20.25
C ASN A 26 2.51 27.01 20.37
N LEU A 27 1.97 27.19 21.58
CA LEU A 27 0.63 26.81 22.05
C LEU A 27 -0.45 27.80 21.59
N LEU A 28 -1.63 27.30 21.17
CA LEU A 28 -3.02 27.71 21.53
C LEU A 28 -4.06 27.26 20.45
N PRO A 29 -5.38 27.20 20.79
CA PRO A 29 -6.33 26.23 20.25
C PRO A 29 -7.23 26.78 19.13
N SER A 30 -7.92 25.83 18.47
CA SER A 30 -9.08 25.99 17.58
C SER A 30 -8.84 26.70 16.24
N ALA A 31 -9.18 25.96 15.17
CA ALA A 31 -9.46 26.43 13.81
C ALA A 31 -8.48 27.46 13.22
N ILE A 32 -7.55 27.01 12.37
CA ILE A 32 -7.06 27.74 11.18
C ILE A 32 -6.16 26.80 10.37
N GLN A 33 -6.60 26.57 9.13
CA GLN A 33 -5.80 26.56 7.89
C GLN A 33 -4.27 26.67 8.11
N LEU A 34 -3.60 25.53 8.21
CA LEU A 34 -2.14 25.50 8.34
C LEU A 34 -1.47 25.67 6.98
N GLN A 35 -0.98 26.89 6.76
CA GLN A 35 -0.05 27.28 5.70
C GLN A 35 1.13 26.31 5.61
N VAL A 36 1.13 25.49 4.56
CA VAL A 36 2.35 24.98 3.93
C VAL A 36 2.60 25.88 2.72
N THR A 37 3.16 27.07 2.95
CA THR A 37 3.37 28.07 1.88
C THR A 37 4.79 28.65 1.85
N ALA A 38 5.79 28.02 2.47
CA ALA A 38 7.12 28.66 2.60
C ALA A 38 8.30 27.98 1.88
N THR A 39 8.13 26.87 1.15
CA THR A 39 9.21 26.33 0.29
C THR A 39 8.77 25.73 -1.04
N LEU A 40 7.46 25.62 -1.29
CA LEU A 40 6.92 25.24 -2.61
C LEU A 40 6.47 26.45 -3.46
N SER A 41 6.40 27.64 -2.86
CA SER A 41 5.94 28.88 -3.51
C SER A 41 7.04 29.65 -4.26
N SER A 42 8.32 29.30 -4.08
CA SER A 42 9.44 29.93 -4.79
C SER A 42 10.05 29.09 -5.90
N VAL A 43 9.44 27.94 -6.25
CA VAL A 43 9.62 27.39 -7.61
C VAL A 43 8.77 28.23 -8.55
N THR A 44 9.17 29.50 -8.70
CA THR A 44 8.88 30.31 -9.88
C THR A 44 9.06 29.41 -11.08
N ARG A 45 8.07 29.39 -11.99
CA ARG A 45 8.13 28.80 -13.33
C ARG A 45 9.41 29.27 -14.03
N GLN A 46 10.53 28.63 -13.75
CA GLN A 46 11.72 28.75 -14.57
C GLN A 46 11.40 27.96 -15.84
N ASN A 47 11.70 28.58 -16.98
CA ASN A 47 11.36 28.15 -18.34
C ASN A 47 11.99 26.80 -18.80
N GLY A 48 12.34 25.91 -17.87
CA GLY A 48 12.64 24.50 -18.11
C GLY A 48 11.70 23.65 -17.26
N THR A 49 10.64 23.14 -17.87
CA THR A 49 9.51 22.46 -17.21
C THR A 49 9.87 21.05 -16.72
N ALA A 50 10.75 20.92 -15.73
CA ALA A 50 10.89 19.67 -15.00
C ALA A 50 9.56 19.37 -14.30
N SER A 51 9.03 18.15 -14.47
CA SER A 51 7.81 17.76 -13.76
C SER A 51 8.07 17.73 -12.25
N ARG A 52 7.02 17.83 -11.42
CA ARG A 52 7.14 17.66 -9.96
C ARG A 52 7.83 16.34 -9.59
N ILE A 53 7.57 15.29 -10.37
CA ILE A 53 8.22 13.99 -10.23
C ILE A 53 9.72 14.09 -10.53
N ASP A 54 10.12 14.80 -11.59
CA ASP A 54 11.55 14.98 -11.91
C ASP A 54 12.29 15.70 -10.79
N VAL A 55 11.69 16.76 -10.24
CA VAL A 55 12.23 17.47 -9.07
C VAL A 55 12.42 16.51 -7.90
N LEU A 56 11.37 15.76 -7.55
CA LEU A 56 11.44 14.75 -6.48
C LEU A 56 12.53 13.71 -6.76
N VAL A 57 12.61 13.17 -7.99
CA VAL A 57 13.64 12.19 -8.38
C VAL A 57 15.04 12.76 -8.22
N GLN A 58 15.27 14.03 -8.55
CA GLN A 58 16.58 14.67 -8.36
C GLN A 58 16.88 14.89 -6.87
N GLU A 59 15.91 15.35 -6.07
CA GLU A 59 16.05 15.43 -4.61
C GLU A 59 16.37 14.06 -3.99
N PHE A 60 15.79 12.99 -4.55
CA PHE A 60 16.09 11.62 -4.14
C PHE A 60 17.51 11.20 -4.51
N LYS A 61 17.94 11.42 -5.75
CA LYS A 61 19.30 11.06 -6.20
C LYS A 61 20.38 11.74 -5.37
N HIS A 62 20.16 12.97 -4.93
CA HIS A 62 21.10 13.75 -4.13
C HIS A 62 20.81 13.67 -2.62
N SER A 63 19.96 12.73 -2.20
CA SER A 63 19.65 12.49 -0.79
C SER A 63 20.89 12.16 0.03
N THR A 64 21.16 12.96 1.06
CA THR A 64 22.10 12.57 2.12
C THR A 64 21.43 11.89 3.30
N THR A 65 20.08 11.82 3.33
CA THR A 65 19.33 11.15 4.40
C THR A 65 19.75 9.70 4.52
N ARG A 66 20.24 9.35 5.71
CA ARG A 66 20.49 7.98 6.13
C ARG A 66 19.40 7.57 7.10
N TYR A 67 19.19 6.28 7.23
CA TYR A 67 18.32 5.74 8.27
C TYR A 67 19.00 4.60 8.97
N TYR A 68 18.65 4.40 10.23
CA TYR A 68 19.12 3.28 11.03
C TYR A 68 18.01 2.25 11.15
N VAL A 69 18.38 0.98 11.05
CA VAL A 69 17.49 -0.14 11.37
C VAL A 69 18.09 -0.80 12.60
N TYR A 70 17.29 -1.02 13.64
CA TYR A 70 17.78 -1.70 14.85
C TYR A 70 18.43 -3.04 14.49
N ASP A 71 19.61 -3.29 15.05
CA ASP A 71 20.42 -4.50 14.80
C ASP A 71 20.34 -5.51 15.97
N ASP A 72 19.62 -5.19 17.04
CA ASP A 72 19.49 -6.08 18.21
C ASP A 72 18.66 -7.32 17.84
N ASP A 73 19.20 -8.52 18.05
CA ASP A 73 18.53 -9.80 17.76
C ASP A 73 17.20 -9.93 18.51
N ASP A 74 17.12 -9.39 19.74
CA ASP A 74 15.90 -9.38 20.55
C ASP A 74 14.82 -8.47 19.97
N VAL A 75 15.18 -7.56 19.05
CA VAL A 75 14.26 -6.65 18.36
C VAL A 75 13.95 -7.15 16.94
N THR A 76 14.93 -7.67 16.21
CA THR A 76 14.74 -8.14 14.83
C THR A 76 13.93 -9.44 14.77
N LEU A 77 13.97 -10.24 15.84
CA LEU A 77 13.27 -11.52 15.97
C LEU A 77 13.63 -12.50 14.84
N SER A 78 14.93 -12.63 14.56
CA SER A 78 15.49 -13.47 13.48
C SER A 78 14.93 -14.90 13.47
N GLY A 79 14.81 -15.54 14.64
CA GLY A 79 14.23 -16.88 14.76
C GLY A 79 12.77 -16.98 14.29
N ILE A 80 11.94 -15.97 14.53
CA ILE A 80 10.56 -15.91 14.02
C ILE A 80 10.56 -15.73 12.50
N ARG A 81 11.46 -14.90 11.97
CA ARG A 81 11.59 -14.70 10.52
C ARG A 81 11.99 -15.99 9.80
N GLU A 82 12.99 -16.69 10.32
CA GLU A 82 13.43 -17.99 9.79
C GLU A 82 12.31 -19.04 9.84
N LYS A 83 11.57 -19.09 10.96
CA LYS A 83 10.42 -19.99 11.10
C LYS A 83 9.35 -19.66 10.06
N ALA A 84 9.03 -18.38 9.86
CA ALA A 84 8.06 -17.93 8.85
C ALA A 84 8.43 -18.30 7.41
N CYS A 85 9.73 -18.30 7.10
CA CYS A 85 10.26 -18.66 5.79
C CYS A 85 10.29 -20.17 5.55
N ARG A 86 10.53 -20.98 6.59
CA ARG A 86 10.56 -22.46 6.49
C ARG A 86 9.19 -23.11 6.54
N ASP A 87 8.31 -22.59 7.39
CA ASP A 87 7.02 -23.22 7.66
C ASP A 87 5.97 -22.83 6.61
N ALA A 88 5.46 -23.85 5.90
CA ALA A 88 4.40 -23.69 4.90
C ALA A 88 3.03 -23.40 5.55
N LYS A 89 2.81 -23.79 6.81
CA LYS A 89 1.50 -23.76 7.48
C LYS A 89 1.59 -23.05 8.85
N PRO A 90 1.42 -21.72 8.90
CA PRO A 90 1.45 -21.00 10.17
C PRO A 90 0.45 -21.53 11.19
N TRP A 91 0.88 -21.59 12.44
CA TRP A 91 0.00 -21.85 13.56
C TRP A 91 -0.88 -20.62 13.81
N THR A 92 -2.20 -20.79 13.80
CA THR A 92 -3.14 -19.71 14.13
C THR A 92 -4.35 -20.27 14.84
N TRP A 93 -4.96 -19.47 15.72
CA TRP A 93 -6.23 -19.80 16.38
C TRP A 93 -7.39 -19.99 15.37
N LYS A 94 -7.20 -19.56 14.11
CA LYS A 94 -8.09 -19.81 12.98
C LYS A 94 -7.27 -20.23 11.77
N ALA A 95 -7.14 -21.52 11.48
CA ALA A 95 -6.34 -22.05 10.37
C ALA A 95 -6.47 -21.29 9.03
N ARG A 96 -7.69 -20.82 8.70
CA ARG A 96 -7.96 -20.02 7.49
C ARG A 96 -7.24 -18.66 7.46
N TRP A 97 -6.97 -18.04 8.61
CA TRP A 97 -6.24 -16.78 8.71
C TRP A 97 -4.76 -16.96 8.42
N GLY A 98 -4.17 -18.02 9.00
CA GLY A 98 -2.79 -18.38 8.72
C GLY A 98 -2.54 -18.50 7.21
N THR A 99 -3.35 -19.29 6.50
CA THR A 99 -3.21 -19.43 5.03
C THR A 99 -3.43 -18.12 4.29
N ARG A 100 -4.42 -17.31 4.68
CA ARG A 100 -4.76 -16.06 3.98
C ARG A 100 -3.71 -14.97 4.14
N TYR A 101 -3.07 -14.88 5.31
CA TYR A 101 -2.21 -13.76 5.68
C TYR A 101 -0.72 -14.14 5.84
N ALA A 102 -0.34 -15.42 5.71
CA ALA A 102 1.06 -15.84 5.73
C ALA A 102 1.92 -15.03 4.75
N ASP A 103 1.44 -14.84 3.52
CA ASP A 103 2.18 -14.10 2.51
C ASP A 103 2.32 -12.61 2.83
N TYR A 104 1.35 -12.03 3.55
CA TYR A 104 1.44 -10.65 4.04
C TYR A 104 2.61 -10.54 5.04
N ALA A 105 2.65 -11.44 6.02
CA ALA A 105 3.69 -11.46 7.05
C ALA A 105 5.09 -11.79 6.50
N ARG A 106 5.21 -12.77 5.60
CA ARG A 106 6.49 -13.03 4.89
C ARG A 106 6.91 -11.83 4.03
N GLY A 107 5.93 -11.10 3.57
CA GLY A 107 6.11 -9.85 2.87
C GLY A 107 6.78 -8.75 3.67
N GLU A 108 6.26 -8.54 4.87
CA GLU A 108 6.84 -7.65 5.87
C GLU A 108 8.30 -8.01 6.13
N ILE A 109 8.61 -9.29 6.32
CA ILE A 109 9.98 -9.78 6.50
C ILE A 109 10.88 -9.38 5.32
N ARG A 110 10.45 -9.66 4.09
CA ARG A 110 11.22 -9.30 2.88
C ARG A 110 11.44 -7.79 2.77
N TRP A 111 10.48 -6.98 3.21
CA TRP A 111 10.62 -5.53 3.24
C TRP A 111 11.65 -5.08 4.27
N LEU A 112 11.61 -5.64 5.47
CA LEU A 112 12.59 -5.37 6.52
C LEU A 112 14.00 -5.78 6.07
N GLU A 113 14.17 -6.96 5.50
CA GLU A 113 15.45 -7.43 4.94
C GLU A 113 15.95 -6.52 3.81
N ALA A 114 15.03 -6.00 2.98
CA ALA A 114 15.38 -5.03 1.94
C ALA A 114 15.87 -3.71 2.53
N LEU A 115 15.29 -3.25 3.64
CA LEU A 115 15.78 -2.06 4.35
C LEU A 115 17.11 -2.29 5.05
N GLU A 116 17.29 -3.47 5.64
CA GLU A 116 18.51 -3.89 6.34
C GLU A 116 19.72 -3.98 5.38
N SER A 117 19.48 -4.34 4.12
CA SER A 117 20.51 -4.48 3.07
C SER A 117 20.69 -3.24 2.19
N HIS A 118 19.97 -2.15 2.49
CA HIS A 118 19.92 -0.98 1.61
C HIS A 118 21.17 -0.08 1.71
N PRO A 119 21.68 0.48 0.60
CA PRO A 119 22.87 1.35 0.61
C PRO A 119 22.73 2.64 1.45
N LEU A 120 21.51 3.15 1.64
CA LEU A 120 21.21 4.32 2.50
C LEU A 120 21.11 3.99 4.00
N ARG A 121 21.12 2.72 4.37
CA ARG A 121 21.15 2.33 5.78
C ARG A 121 22.49 2.75 6.39
N THR A 122 22.46 3.42 7.53
CA THR A 122 23.64 3.63 8.38
C THR A 122 23.57 2.67 9.58
N ARG A 123 24.74 2.22 10.06
CA ARG A 123 24.87 1.50 11.34
C ARG A 123 25.21 2.44 12.50
N ASN A 124 25.56 3.68 12.20
CA ASN A 124 25.74 4.72 13.19
C ASN A 124 24.42 5.47 13.39
N ALA A 125 23.79 5.28 14.54
CA ALA A 125 22.52 5.91 14.88
C ALA A 125 22.58 7.45 14.89
N SER A 126 23.76 8.05 15.08
CA SER A 126 23.93 9.52 15.04
C SER A 126 23.85 10.11 13.64
N ASP A 127 24.14 9.32 12.60
CA ASP A 127 24.01 9.75 11.19
C ASP A 127 22.58 9.58 10.67
N ALA A 128 21.72 8.90 11.42
CA ALA A 128 20.37 8.55 10.99
C ALA A 128 19.39 9.71 11.16
N SER A 129 18.65 10.02 10.09
CA SER A 129 17.53 10.95 10.15
C SER A 129 16.29 10.33 10.80
N PHE A 130 16.15 9.00 10.74
CA PHE A 130 15.08 8.24 11.35
C PHE A 130 15.48 6.79 11.65
N PHE A 131 14.68 6.14 12.49
CA PHE A 131 14.90 4.80 13.00
C PHE A 131 13.76 3.86 12.55
N ILE A 132 14.11 2.76 11.90
CA ILE A 132 13.17 1.70 11.53
C ILE A 132 13.15 0.66 12.64
N VAL A 133 11.96 0.37 13.18
CA VAL A 133 11.75 -0.72 14.13
C VAL A 133 11.48 -2.03 13.36
N PRO A 134 12.41 -3.01 13.39
CA PRO A 134 12.38 -4.16 12.51
C PRO A 134 11.62 -5.36 13.11
N ILE A 135 10.53 -5.09 13.84
CA ILE A 135 9.68 -6.12 14.44
C ILE A 135 8.68 -6.58 13.36
N PRO A 136 8.73 -7.84 12.89
CA PRO A 136 7.83 -8.35 11.85
C PRO A 136 6.47 -8.71 12.48
N ILE A 137 5.64 -7.72 12.78
CA ILE A 137 4.40 -7.86 13.55
C ILE A 137 3.56 -9.02 13.01
N GLY A 138 3.29 -9.05 11.71
CA GLY A 138 2.48 -10.10 11.10
C GLY A 138 3.06 -11.49 11.35
N ALA A 139 4.39 -11.63 11.27
CA ALA A 139 5.05 -12.91 11.50
C ALA A 139 4.98 -13.36 12.96
N THR A 140 5.08 -12.42 13.91
CA THR A 140 4.97 -12.75 15.34
C THR A 140 3.60 -13.34 15.70
N PHE A 141 2.52 -12.99 14.99
CA PHE A 141 1.20 -13.58 15.22
C PHE A 141 1.06 -15.02 14.72
N PHE A 142 1.78 -15.34 13.65
CA PHE A 142 1.63 -16.59 12.92
C PHE A 142 2.68 -17.63 13.29
N TRP A 143 3.84 -17.17 13.77
CA TRP A 143 4.98 -18.03 14.09
C TRP A 143 5.62 -17.75 15.45
N GLY A 144 5.24 -16.68 16.15
CA GLY A 144 5.67 -16.41 17.52
C GLY A 144 4.92 -17.25 18.57
N SER A 145 5.25 -17.03 19.84
CA SER A 145 4.57 -17.66 20.97
C SER A 145 3.10 -17.26 21.10
N GLN A 146 2.31 -18.10 21.76
CA GLN A 146 0.95 -17.74 22.15
C GLN A 146 1.00 -16.54 23.11
N GLY A 147 0.34 -15.44 22.76
CA GLY A 147 0.42 -14.17 23.50
C GLY A 147 1.45 -13.18 22.94
N GLY A 148 2.37 -13.65 22.09
CA GLY A 148 3.35 -12.81 21.40
C GLY A 148 4.40 -12.22 22.34
N GLU A 149 4.88 -13.00 23.31
CA GLU A 149 5.87 -12.56 24.31
C GLU A 149 7.12 -11.97 23.67
N GLU A 150 7.64 -12.59 22.60
CA GLU A 150 8.82 -12.10 21.87
C GLU A 150 8.57 -10.71 21.26
N ARG A 151 7.38 -10.49 20.67
CA ARG A 151 6.98 -9.18 20.14
C ARG A 151 6.90 -8.14 21.25
N VAL A 152 6.29 -8.50 22.38
CA VAL A 152 6.11 -7.59 23.53
C VAL A 152 7.45 -7.21 24.12
N ASN A 153 8.35 -8.18 24.30
CA ASN A 153 9.70 -7.96 24.80
C ASN A 153 10.52 -7.10 23.82
N ALA A 154 10.42 -7.34 22.52
CA ALA A 154 11.03 -6.51 21.49
C ALA A 154 10.56 -5.04 21.56
N PHE A 155 9.25 -4.80 21.69
CA PHE A 155 8.74 -3.44 21.83
C PHE A 155 9.17 -2.79 23.15
N ARG A 156 9.17 -3.52 24.26
CA ARG A 156 9.68 -3.01 25.55
C ARG A 156 11.16 -2.66 25.47
N ARG A 157 11.94 -3.46 24.74
CA ARG A 157 13.36 -3.19 24.46
C ARG A 157 13.54 -1.89 23.68
N ILE A 158 12.69 -1.63 22.66
CA ILE A 158 12.65 -0.35 21.95
C ILE A 158 12.30 0.78 22.91
N ILE A 159 11.17 0.68 23.62
CA ILE A 159 10.67 1.71 24.53
C ILE A 159 11.74 2.10 25.57
N ASN A 160 12.39 1.11 26.18
CA ASN A 160 13.40 1.33 27.22
C ASN A 160 14.79 1.69 26.64
N GLY A 161 14.95 1.64 25.32
CA GLY A 161 16.21 1.94 24.64
C GLY A 161 16.52 3.45 24.62
N THR A 162 17.79 3.78 24.74
CA THR A 162 18.27 5.19 24.77
C THR A 162 17.93 5.94 23.49
N LEU A 163 17.93 5.28 22.33
CA LEU A 163 17.57 5.89 21.05
C LEU A 163 16.10 6.30 21.00
N PHE A 164 15.20 5.44 21.47
CA PHE A 164 13.77 5.73 21.51
C PHE A 164 13.46 6.84 22.51
N GLN A 165 14.01 6.75 23.73
CA GLN A 165 13.81 7.77 24.75
C GLN A 165 14.30 9.16 24.29
N ARG A 166 15.37 9.20 23.49
CA ARG A 166 15.94 10.45 23.00
C ARG A 166 15.23 11.02 21.76
N TYR A 167 14.71 10.17 20.89
CA TYR A 167 14.15 10.57 19.58
C TYR A 167 12.86 9.79 19.21
N PRO A 168 11.83 9.76 20.06
CA PRO A 168 10.67 8.90 19.84
C PRO A 168 9.89 9.32 18.57
N GLU A 169 9.95 10.58 18.16
CA GLU A 169 9.33 11.13 16.95
C GLU A 169 9.97 10.63 15.64
N ARG A 170 11.23 10.20 15.71
CA ARG A 170 11.99 9.71 14.54
C ARG A 170 11.80 8.22 14.29
N HIS A 171 10.97 7.55 15.08
CA HIS A 171 10.74 6.12 14.94
C HIS A 171 9.61 5.84 13.98
N ILE A 172 9.89 4.95 13.03
CA ILE A 172 8.89 4.34 12.15
C ILE A 172 8.67 2.93 12.68
N ALA A 173 7.62 2.80 13.48
CA ALA A 173 7.20 1.58 14.13
C ALA A 173 6.38 0.73 13.16
N ALA A 174 6.91 -0.43 12.79
CA ALA A 174 6.24 -1.54 12.12
C ALA A 174 5.54 -1.26 10.77
N ILE A 175 5.43 -2.32 9.97
CA ILE A 175 4.41 -2.42 8.92
C ILE A 175 3.43 -3.49 9.36
N ALA A 176 2.35 -3.13 10.03
CA ALA A 176 1.30 -4.13 10.18
C ALA A 176 0.60 -4.28 8.82
N THR A 177 0.98 -5.37 8.15
CA THR A 177 0.51 -5.73 6.81
C THR A 177 -0.95 -6.16 6.79
N THR A 178 -1.59 -6.30 7.95
CA THR A 178 -3.01 -6.64 8.00
C THR A 178 -3.76 -5.66 8.90
N GLU A 179 -4.79 -5.06 8.32
CA GLU A 179 -5.73 -4.11 8.93
C GLU A 179 -6.35 -4.63 10.23
N LYS A 180 -6.31 -5.95 10.46
CA LYS A 180 -6.97 -6.64 11.57
C LYS A 180 -6.07 -6.86 12.79
N VAL A 181 -4.80 -6.49 12.68
CA VAL A 181 -3.79 -6.70 13.73
C VAL A 181 -3.60 -5.45 14.61
N PHE A 182 -4.37 -4.39 14.37
CA PHE A 182 -4.20 -3.11 15.08
C PHE A 182 -5.12 -2.88 16.28
N GLY A 183 -5.97 -3.85 16.64
CA GLY A 183 -6.81 -3.68 17.84
C GLY A 183 -5.96 -3.59 19.12
N GLU A 184 -6.48 -2.90 20.14
CA GLU A 184 -5.79 -2.62 21.42
C GLU A 184 -5.16 -3.86 22.11
N GLY A 185 -5.71 -5.06 21.92
CA GLY A 185 -5.17 -6.31 22.46
C GLY A 185 -4.10 -7.01 21.62
N TRP A 186 -3.92 -6.61 20.36
CA TRP A 186 -3.07 -7.35 19.42
C TRP A 186 -1.59 -7.03 19.63
N TRP A 187 -1.23 -5.79 19.98
CA TRP A 187 0.18 -5.43 20.24
C TRP A 187 0.79 -6.19 21.43
N GLY A 188 -0.03 -6.65 22.37
CA GLY A 188 0.41 -7.25 23.64
C GLY A 188 1.04 -6.23 24.60
N LEU A 189 0.94 -4.94 24.27
CA LEU A 189 1.37 -3.81 25.09
C LEU A 189 0.18 -3.23 25.84
N SER A 190 0.42 -2.73 27.05
CA SER A 190 -0.57 -1.94 27.77
C SER A 190 -0.84 -0.61 27.05
N LYS A 191 -2.00 0.01 27.31
CA LYS A 191 -2.33 1.35 26.77
C LYS A 191 -1.22 2.37 27.08
N LYS A 192 -0.66 2.31 28.29
CA LYS A 192 0.43 3.19 28.74
C LYS A 192 1.70 2.98 27.92
N GLU A 193 2.05 1.74 27.60
CA GLU A 193 3.20 1.43 26.73
C GLU A 193 2.96 1.90 25.29
N LEU A 194 1.78 1.64 24.72
CA LEU A 194 1.43 2.12 23.39
C LEU A 194 1.47 3.64 23.28
N GLN A 195 1.02 4.36 24.32
CA GLN A 195 1.08 5.82 24.33
C GLN A 195 2.50 6.40 24.27
N GLN A 196 3.55 5.61 24.59
CA GLN A 196 4.92 6.08 24.41
C GLN A 196 5.30 6.23 22.94
N PHE A 197 4.61 5.54 22.03
CA PHE A 197 4.76 5.72 20.58
C PHE A 197 3.97 6.90 20.02
N LYS A 198 3.30 7.70 20.88
CA LYS A 198 2.51 8.84 20.41
C LYS A 198 3.24 9.76 19.45
N PRO A 199 4.52 10.14 19.63
CA PRO A 199 5.19 11.00 18.67
C PRO A 199 5.66 10.25 17.40
N SER A 200 5.68 8.91 17.42
CA SER A 200 6.20 8.09 16.33
C SER A 200 5.26 7.98 15.13
N THR A 201 5.79 7.37 14.07
CA THR A 201 5.05 6.98 12.86
C THR A 201 4.74 5.49 12.90
N VAL A 202 3.52 5.10 12.49
CA VAL A 202 3.17 3.70 12.18
C VAL A 202 2.81 3.55 10.71
N VAL A 203 3.23 2.43 10.12
CA VAL A 203 2.91 2.11 8.73
C VAL A 203 1.88 0.98 8.67
N ARG A 204 0.84 1.18 7.87
CA ARG A 204 -0.26 0.25 7.62
C ARG A 204 -0.41 -0.07 6.13
N ASP A 205 -1.20 -1.09 5.83
CA ASP A 205 -1.46 -1.48 4.44
C ASP A 205 -2.46 -0.54 3.75
N SER A 206 -3.63 -0.29 4.34
CA SER A 206 -4.74 0.52 3.77
C SER A 206 -5.37 1.44 4.81
N ASN A 207 -6.06 2.53 4.47
CA ASN A 207 -6.69 3.47 5.42
C ASN A 207 -8.24 3.36 5.45
N ILE A 208 -8.77 2.25 5.99
CA ILE A 208 -10.21 1.99 6.12
C ILE A 208 -10.99 3.12 6.82
N PRO A 209 -10.54 3.67 7.97
CA PRO A 209 -11.24 4.78 8.61
C PRO A 209 -11.47 5.99 7.71
N LEU A 210 -10.45 6.41 6.96
CA LEU A 210 -10.56 7.55 6.05
C LEU A 210 -11.56 7.24 4.91
N PHE A 211 -11.58 6.00 4.44
CA PHE A 211 -12.60 5.56 3.48
C PHE A 211 -14.02 5.53 4.07
N ASN A 212 -14.19 5.07 5.31
CA ASN A 212 -15.50 5.12 5.97
C ASN A 212 -16.01 6.56 6.09
N ASN A 213 -15.13 7.51 6.46
CA ASN A 213 -15.47 8.93 6.48
C ASN A 213 -15.86 9.44 5.09
N TRP A 214 -15.10 9.07 4.05
CA TRP A 214 -15.41 9.42 2.67
C TRP A 214 -16.79 8.89 2.26
N LEU A 215 -17.11 7.64 2.58
CA LEU A 215 -18.43 7.06 2.30
C LEU A 215 -19.56 7.84 2.95
N ILE A 216 -19.42 8.18 4.25
CA ILE A 216 -20.40 8.98 4.99
C ILE A 216 -20.59 10.35 4.33
N GLN A 217 -19.50 11.03 4.00
CA GLN A 217 -19.53 12.36 3.37
C GLN A 217 -20.23 12.37 2.00
N HIS A 218 -20.22 11.23 1.29
CA HIS A 218 -20.84 11.10 -0.02
C HIS A 218 -22.18 10.34 0.02
N GLY A 219 -22.76 10.13 1.21
CA GLY A 219 -24.04 9.43 1.37
C GLY A 219 -24.03 7.97 0.89
N MET A 220 -22.86 7.33 0.87
CA MET A 220 -22.69 5.95 0.40
C MET A 220 -22.64 4.96 1.57
N GLY A 221 -23.33 3.83 1.43
CA GLY A 221 -23.18 2.67 2.31
C GLY A 221 -22.17 1.68 1.74
N TRP A 222 -21.26 1.14 2.56
CA TRP A 222 -20.42 0.03 2.14
C TRP A 222 -21.19 -1.29 2.24
N CYS A 223 -21.76 -1.76 1.13
CA CYS A 223 -22.21 -3.14 0.94
C CYS A 223 -23.13 -3.71 2.05
N GLU A 224 -23.94 -2.84 2.66
CA GLU A 224 -24.76 -3.01 3.87
C GLU A 224 -24.14 -2.43 5.16
N LEU A 225 -24.60 -1.19 5.42
CA LEU A 225 -24.44 -0.31 6.58
C LEU A 225 -23.01 0.05 7.01
N PRO A 226 -22.71 1.36 7.16
CA PRO A 226 -21.48 1.78 7.81
C PRO A 226 -21.49 1.21 9.23
N LYS A 227 -20.50 0.36 9.53
CA LYS A 227 -20.13 0.15 10.94
C LYS A 227 -19.83 1.53 11.53
N PRO A 228 -20.14 1.76 12.82
CA PRO A 228 -19.81 3.03 13.47
C PRO A 228 -18.37 3.43 13.11
N PRO A 229 -18.10 4.73 12.92
CA PRO A 229 -16.84 5.21 12.40
C PRO A 229 -15.70 4.52 13.14
N HIS A 230 -14.99 3.65 12.43
CA HIS A 230 -13.78 3.06 12.96
C HIS A 230 -12.84 4.23 13.20
N VAL A 231 -12.67 4.63 14.46
CA VAL A 231 -11.59 5.53 14.85
C VAL A 231 -10.31 4.84 14.36
N ILE A 232 -9.38 5.62 13.78
CA ILE A 232 -8.04 5.11 13.53
C ILE A 232 -7.47 4.81 14.93
N GLU A 233 -7.62 3.57 15.39
CA GLU A 233 -7.18 3.13 16.71
C GLU A 233 -5.67 3.29 16.86
N GLU A 234 -4.93 3.45 15.78
CA GLU A 234 -3.51 3.77 15.82
C GLU A 234 -3.29 5.27 16.06
N ALA A 235 -4.17 6.15 15.58
CA ALA A 235 -4.01 7.60 15.74
C ALA A 235 -4.13 8.05 17.20
N GLN A 236 -4.72 7.23 18.08
CA GLN A 236 -4.66 7.46 19.53
C GLN A 236 -3.26 7.21 20.11
N TYR A 237 -2.45 6.32 19.51
CA TYR A 237 -1.11 5.93 19.99
C TYR A 237 0.05 6.38 19.09
N PHE A 238 -0.21 6.94 17.91
CA PHE A 238 0.81 7.41 16.96
C PHE A 238 0.41 8.77 16.39
N SER A 239 1.37 9.64 16.12
CA SER A 239 1.16 10.98 15.56
C SER A 239 1.00 10.92 14.05
N HIS A 240 1.63 9.92 13.43
CA HIS A 240 1.59 9.72 12.00
C HIS A 240 1.18 8.29 11.70
N VAL A 241 0.12 8.14 10.93
CA VAL A 241 -0.36 6.84 10.44
C VAL A 241 -0.30 6.90 8.92
N VAL A 242 0.58 6.10 8.31
CA VAL A 242 0.80 6.13 6.86
C VAL A 242 0.50 4.79 6.23
N SER A 243 -0.17 4.81 5.07
CA SER A 243 -0.47 3.62 4.30
C SER A 243 0.51 3.50 3.13
N MET A 244 1.11 2.32 2.95
CA MET A 244 2.03 2.06 1.84
C MET A 244 1.48 1.07 0.81
N GLY A 245 0.35 0.41 1.09
CA GLY A 245 -0.20 -0.61 0.19
C GLY A 245 0.75 -1.79 -0.04
N PHE A 246 1.58 -2.14 0.93
CA PHE A 246 2.60 -3.17 0.72
C PHE A 246 2.09 -4.60 0.98
N GLY A 247 0.86 -4.77 1.44
CA GLY A 247 0.29 -6.05 1.85
C GLY A 247 0.00 -7.01 0.70
N GLY A 248 0.10 -8.30 1.03
CA GLY A 248 -0.38 -9.41 0.23
C GLY A 248 0.50 -9.65 -0.98
N GLU A 249 -0.08 -9.49 -2.17
CA GLU A 249 0.66 -9.73 -3.41
C GLU A 249 1.82 -8.79 -3.61
N GLY A 250 1.72 -7.58 -3.05
CA GLY A 250 2.80 -6.64 -3.19
C GLY A 250 4.12 -7.09 -2.57
N SER A 251 4.01 -8.08 -1.71
CA SER A 251 5.12 -8.64 -1.02
C SER A 251 5.66 -9.90 -1.70
N LYS A 252 4.91 -10.54 -2.61
CA LYS A 252 5.30 -11.84 -3.16
C LYS A 252 6.55 -11.75 -4.04
N PRO A 253 7.52 -12.67 -3.90
CA PRO A 253 8.80 -12.59 -4.60
C PRO A 253 8.69 -12.85 -6.11
N ASP A 254 7.65 -13.54 -6.55
CA ASP A 254 7.40 -13.77 -7.98
C ASP A 254 6.89 -12.52 -8.68
N ASN A 255 6.40 -11.52 -7.95
CA ASN A 255 5.96 -10.27 -8.53
C ASN A 255 7.16 -9.38 -8.84
N VAL A 256 7.55 -9.39 -10.12
CA VAL A 256 8.65 -8.58 -10.65
C VAL A 256 8.33 -7.10 -10.44
N TYR A 257 9.26 -6.37 -9.84
CA TYR A 257 9.31 -4.92 -9.93
C TYR A 257 10.08 -4.55 -11.18
N GLU A 258 9.40 -4.00 -12.17
CA GLU A 258 10.03 -3.48 -13.38
C GLU A 258 10.32 -1.99 -13.18
N PRO A 259 11.60 -1.56 -13.20
CA PRO A 259 11.92 -0.14 -13.20
C PRO A 259 11.20 0.55 -14.35
N VAL A 260 10.41 1.57 -14.03
CA VAL A 260 9.62 2.32 -15.00
C VAL A 260 10.54 3.27 -15.74
N THR A 261 10.72 3.03 -17.04
CA THR A 261 11.37 3.99 -17.94
C THR A 261 10.43 4.30 -19.08
N MET A 262 10.52 5.52 -19.63
CA MET A 262 9.72 5.89 -20.79
C MET A 262 9.98 4.96 -21.99
N GLU A 263 11.22 4.48 -22.15
CA GLU A 263 11.58 3.50 -23.17
C GLU A 263 10.85 2.16 -22.95
N LYS A 264 10.94 1.58 -21.74
CA LYS A 264 10.24 0.33 -21.42
C LYS A 264 8.73 0.47 -21.60
N TRP A 265 8.15 1.57 -21.13
CA TRP A 265 6.73 1.87 -21.30
C TRP A 265 6.33 2.01 -22.77
N LYS A 266 7.15 2.70 -23.59
CA LYS A 266 6.95 2.78 -25.05
C LYS A 266 7.00 1.41 -25.72
N ASN A 267 7.85 0.51 -25.25
CA ASN A 267 8.02 -0.84 -25.82
C ASN A 267 6.93 -1.84 -25.39
N LYS A 268 6.10 -1.52 -24.39
CA LYS A 268 4.94 -2.34 -24.03
C LYS A 268 3.97 -2.44 -25.20
N THR A 269 3.55 -3.66 -25.55
CA THR A 269 2.75 -3.90 -26.77
C THR A 269 1.24 -3.94 -26.52
N ILE A 270 0.79 -4.08 -25.27
CA ILE A 270 -0.62 -4.06 -24.90
C ILE A 270 -1.00 -2.65 -24.44
N TRP A 271 -2.12 -2.11 -24.91
CA TRP A 271 -2.56 -0.77 -24.48
C TRP A 271 -3.17 -0.84 -23.08
N PHE A 272 -4.16 -1.71 -22.89
CA PHE A 272 -4.64 -2.10 -21.57
C PHE A 272 -5.07 -3.55 -21.55
N PHE A 273 -4.74 -4.23 -20.46
CA PHE A 273 -5.16 -5.59 -20.17
C PHE A 273 -6.16 -5.58 -19.02
N TYR A 274 -7.27 -6.30 -19.20
CA TYR A 274 -8.30 -6.40 -18.18
C TYR A 274 -8.81 -7.84 -18.03
N HIS A 275 -8.72 -8.35 -16.81
CA HIS A 275 -9.27 -9.64 -16.44
C HIS A 275 -10.31 -9.44 -15.35
N SER A 276 -11.47 -10.04 -15.55
CA SER A 276 -12.56 -10.02 -14.59
C SER A 276 -13.04 -11.42 -14.28
N ARG A 277 -13.47 -11.63 -13.03
CA ARG A 277 -14.10 -12.89 -12.63
C ARG A 277 -15.57 -12.89 -13.01
N THR A 278 -16.12 -14.06 -13.29
CA THR A 278 -17.55 -14.27 -13.53
C THR A 278 -18.37 -14.15 -12.24
N SER A 279 -17.77 -14.48 -11.09
CA SER A 279 -18.40 -14.37 -9.78
C SER A 279 -18.78 -12.92 -9.46
N PRO A 280 -20.00 -12.66 -8.96
CA PRO A 280 -20.38 -11.34 -8.49
C PRO A 280 -19.48 -10.91 -7.31
N SER A 281 -19.22 -9.62 -7.24
CA SER A 281 -18.54 -8.98 -6.12
C SER A 281 -19.58 -8.65 -5.04
N LEU A 282 -19.20 -8.74 -3.77
CA LEU A 282 -20.11 -8.57 -2.62
C LEU A 282 -20.77 -7.19 -2.59
N CYS A 283 -20.08 -6.18 -3.12
CA CYS A 283 -20.44 -4.78 -3.01
C CYS A 283 -21.13 -4.20 -4.25
N ASN A 284 -21.68 -5.05 -5.11
CA ASN A 284 -22.15 -4.68 -6.44
C ASN A 284 -21.08 -3.97 -7.32
N SER A 285 -19.80 -4.06 -6.95
CA SER A 285 -18.69 -3.53 -7.76
C SER A 285 -18.50 -4.29 -9.08
N THR A 286 -19.24 -5.38 -9.26
CA THR A 286 -19.40 -6.11 -10.52
C THR A 286 -19.74 -5.19 -11.68
N ILE A 287 -20.58 -4.16 -11.46
CA ILE A 287 -20.99 -3.23 -12.53
C ILE A 287 -19.78 -2.55 -13.18
N PHE A 288 -18.83 -2.06 -12.38
CA PHE A 288 -17.61 -1.43 -12.89
C PHE A 288 -16.70 -2.48 -13.53
N ARG A 289 -16.59 -3.65 -12.90
CA ARG A 289 -15.74 -4.72 -13.42
C ARG A 289 -16.25 -5.34 -14.71
N HIS A 290 -17.54 -5.26 -14.99
CA HIS A 290 -18.14 -5.86 -16.17
C HIS A 290 -18.44 -4.81 -17.25
N ALA A 291 -18.33 -3.50 -16.96
CA ALA A 291 -18.58 -2.41 -17.91
C ALA A 291 -17.84 -2.59 -19.26
N LEU A 292 -16.62 -3.14 -19.23
CA LEU A 292 -15.82 -3.36 -20.45
C LEU A 292 -16.05 -4.71 -21.13
N LEU A 293 -16.78 -5.64 -20.51
CA LEU A 293 -17.01 -6.97 -21.10
C LEU A 293 -18.04 -6.86 -22.24
N PRO A 294 -17.84 -7.58 -23.36
CA PRO A 294 -18.67 -7.48 -24.56
C PRO A 294 -20.17 -7.85 -24.40
N ASP A 295 -20.62 -8.25 -23.21
CA ASP A 295 -22.00 -8.68 -22.94
C ASP A 295 -22.63 -8.13 -21.65
N SER A 296 -22.04 -7.10 -21.03
CA SER A 296 -22.58 -6.54 -19.78
C SER A 296 -23.95 -5.85 -19.94
N ARG A 297 -24.27 -5.34 -21.15
CA ARG A 297 -25.59 -4.76 -21.46
C ARG A 297 -26.60 -5.78 -22.00
N ALA A 298 -26.17 -6.86 -22.65
CA ALA A 298 -27.09 -7.87 -23.22
C ALA A 298 -27.77 -8.71 -22.13
N ARG A 299 -27.09 -8.96 -21.00
CA ARG A 299 -27.59 -9.84 -19.93
C ARG A 299 -28.81 -9.30 -19.17
N ASN A 300 -29.00 -7.97 -19.14
CA ASN A 300 -30.17 -7.36 -18.48
C ASN A 300 -31.45 -7.42 -19.33
N ASN A 301 -31.35 -7.70 -20.63
CA ASN A 301 -32.52 -7.85 -21.53
C ASN A 301 -32.88 -9.31 -21.82
N LEU A 302 -32.15 -10.28 -21.24
CA LEU A 302 -32.28 -11.72 -21.50
C LEU A 302 -32.82 -12.51 -20.29
N SER A 303 -33.67 -11.89 -19.46
CA SER A 303 -34.57 -12.64 -18.57
C SER A 303 -35.72 -13.33 -19.33
N GLY A 304 -35.73 -13.27 -20.67
CA GLY A 304 -36.50 -14.16 -21.53
C GLY A 304 -35.64 -15.36 -21.94
N ASN A 305 -36.05 -16.56 -21.50
CA ASN A 305 -35.52 -17.86 -21.88
C ASN A 305 -34.91 -17.90 -23.30
N SER A 306 -33.58 -17.86 -23.40
CA SER A 306 -32.89 -18.24 -24.63
C SER A 306 -31.55 -18.87 -24.30
N THR A 307 -31.58 -20.20 -24.24
CA THR A 307 -30.43 -21.08 -24.38
C THR A 307 -29.78 -20.87 -25.74
N SER A 308 -28.75 -20.03 -25.84
CA SER A 308 -27.88 -20.02 -27.00
C SER A 308 -26.40 -19.84 -26.59
N ASN A 309 -25.66 -20.95 -26.69
CA ASN A 309 -24.23 -21.06 -26.43
C ASN A 309 -23.40 -20.70 -27.68
N ASN A 310 -23.64 -19.55 -28.31
CA ASN A 310 -22.84 -19.12 -29.47
C ASN A 310 -22.60 -17.60 -29.47
N ILE A 311 -21.79 -17.13 -28.53
CA ILE A 311 -21.17 -15.80 -28.62
C ILE A 311 -19.76 -16.00 -29.19
N THR A 312 -19.70 -16.15 -30.51
CA THR A 312 -18.46 -16.23 -31.30
C THR A 312 -18.39 -15.05 -32.28
N ASN A 313 -18.70 -13.84 -31.81
CA ASN A 313 -18.42 -12.63 -32.59
C ASN A 313 -17.27 -11.81 -31.97
N PRO A 314 -16.01 -12.27 -32.12
CA PRO A 314 -14.80 -11.56 -31.65
C PRO A 314 -14.52 -10.25 -32.42
N ALA A 315 -15.41 -9.84 -33.33
CA ALA A 315 -15.24 -8.67 -34.20
C ALA A 315 -15.46 -7.32 -33.50
N LEU A 316 -16.02 -7.27 -32.28
CA LEU A 316 -16.30 -5.99 -31.60
C LEU A 316 -15.07 -5.36 -30.91
N PHE A 317 -13.98 -6.12 -30.74
CA PHE A 317 -12.68 -5.59 -30.28
C PHE A 317 -11.64 -5.61 -31.40
N LYS A 318 -12.04 -5.21 -32.61
CA LYS A 318 -11.20 -5.15 -33.82
C LYS A 318 -9.98 -4.21 -33.72
N HIS A 319 -9.79 -3.55 -32.59
CA HIS A 319 -8.60 -2.80 -32.24
C HIS A 319 -7.81 -3.59 -31.18
N GLN A 320 -6.97 -4.54 -31.61
CA GLN A 320 -5.88 -4.99 -30.75
C GLN A 320 -4.94 -3.80 -30.49
N PRO A 321 -4.43 -3.64 -29.25
CA PRO A 321 -4.17 -4.71 -28.30
C PRO A 321 -4.83 -4.43 -26.94
N VAL A 322 -6.14 -4.67 -26.89
CA VAL A 322 -6.90 -4.77 -25.65
C VAL A 322 -7.27 -6.23 -25.45
N SER A 323 -7.07 -6.76 -24.24
CA SER A 323 -7.49 -8.11 -23.90
C SER A 323 -8.39 -8.02 -22.68
N ILE A 324 -9.66 -8.37 -22.92
CA ILE A 324 -10.76 -8.30 -21.99
C ILE A 324 -11.42 -9.67 -21.96
N GLY A 325 -11.50 -10.30 -20.79
CA GLY A 325 -12.10 -11.63 -20.71
C GLY A 325 -12.14 -12.23 -19.31
N HIS A 326 -12.67 -13.44 -19.26
CA HIS A 326 -12.74 -14.28 -18.07
C HIS A 326 -11.61 -15.32 -18.06
N ASP A 327 -11.28 -15.80 -16.86
CA ASP A 327 -10.60 -17.07 -16.61
C ASP A 327 -9.40 -17.41 -17.52
N ILE A 328 -8.33 -16.63 -17.41
CA ILE A 328 -7.03 -16.95 -18.01
C ILE A 328 -6.05 -17.53 -16.97
N PRO A 329 -5.07 -18.36 -17.38
CA PRO A 329 -3.99 -18.81 -16.51
C PRO A 329 -3.24 -17.64 -15.86
N TYR A 330 -2.83 -17.81 -14.61
CA TYR A 330 -2.15 -16.76 -13.83
C TYR A 330 -0.88 -16.24 -14.51
N GLU A 331 -0.07 -17.11 -15.12
CA GLU A 331 1.16 -16.69 -15.82
C GLU A 331 0.85 -15.83 -17.04
N GLN A 332 -0.18 -16.20 -17.81
CA GLN A 332 -0.63 -15.40 -18.95
C GLN A 332 -1.19 -14.05 -18.48
N TRP A 333 -1.97 -14.05 -17.38
CA TRP A 333 -2.46 -12.83 -16.77
C TRP A 333 -1.31 -11.89 -16.37
N LYS A 334 -0.31 -12.44 -15.70
CA LYS A 334 0.85 -11.71 -15.21
C LYS A 334 1.66 -11.13 -16.37
N GLN A 335 1.91 -11.92 -17.41
CA GLN A 335 2.63 -11.47 -18.61
C GLN A 335 1.88 -10.34 -19.32
N ASN A 336 0.57 -10.50 -19.55
CA ASN A 336 -0.21 -9.50 -20.27
C ASN A 336 -0.40 -8.22 -19.45
N PHE A 337 -0.65 -8.34 -18.15
CA PHE A 337 -0.75 -7.20 -17.25
C PHE A 337 0.58 -6.44 -17.18
N ALA A 338 1.72 -7.15 -17.07
CA ALA A 338 3.03 -6.52 -17.08
C ALA A 338 3.33 -5.83 -18.43
N ASN A 339 2.89 -6.40 -19.55
CA ASN A 339 3.09 -5.84 -20.88
C ASN A 339 2.06 -4.77 -21.28
N SER A 340 1.25 -4.28 -20.34
CA SER A 340 0.25 -3.22 -20.57
C SER A 340 0.82 -1.82 -20.37
N LYS A 341 0.50 -0.88 -21.26
CA LYS A 341 0.81 0.55 -21.09
C LYS A 341 -0.02 1.16 -19.97
N PHE A 342 -1.31 0.84 -19.94
CA PHE A 342 -2.27 1.28 -18.94
C PHE A 342 -2.86 0.08 -18.20
N CYS A 343 -2.87 0.16 -16.87
CA CYS A 343 -3.35 -0.90 -16.01
C CYS A 343 -4.59 -0.43 -15.29
N LEU A 344 -5.70 -1.09 -15.60
CA LEU A 344 -6.99 -0.77 -15.03
C LEU A 344 -7.00 -1.09 -13.52
N VAL A 345 -7.17 -0.04 -12.73
CA VAL A 345 -7.34 -0.08 -11.28
C VAL A 345 -8.80 0.24 -11.00
N ILE A 346 -9.65 -0.75 -11.28
CA ILE A 346 -11.10 -0.63 -11.08
C ILE A 346 -11.44 -0.97 -9.63
N ARG A 347 -12.33 -0.17 -9.02
CA ARG A 347 -12.88 -0.45 -7.69
C ARG A 347 -13.38 -1.90 -7.59
N GLY A 348 -12.95 -2.58 -6.53
CA GLY A 348 -13.48 -3.88 -6.14
C GLY A 348 -14.46 -3.77 -4.99
N ASP A 349 -14.54 -4.81 -4.17
CA ASP A 349 -15.25 -4.74 -2.87
C ASP A 349 -14.60 -3.71 -1.94
N THR A 350 -13.30 -3.45 -2.10
CA THR A 350 -12.61 -2.29 -1.51
C THR A 350 -12.05 -1.39 -2.63
N PRO A 351 -11.95 -0.06 -2.39
CA PRO A 351 -11.37 0.85 -3.37
C PRO A 351 -9.91 0.53 -3.71
N GLY A 352 -9.09 0.25 -2.68
CA GLY A 352 -7.69 -0.17 -2.82
C GLY A 352 -7.55 -1.63 -3.24
N SER A 353 -8.10 -1.95 -4.41
CA SER A 353 -7.80 -3.22 -5.07
C SER A 353 -6.28 -3.39 -5.16
N ARG A 354 -5.80 -4.64 -5.11
CA ARG A 354 -4.37 -4.96 -5.30
C ARG A 354 -3.82 -4.43 -6.64
N SER A 355 -4.71 -4.05 -7.58
CA SER A 355 -4.39 -3.59 -8.92
C SER A 355 -3.54 -2.33 -8.95
N LEU A 356 -3.71 -1.37 -8.03
CA LEU A 356 -2.89 -0.14 -8.04
C LEU A 356 -1.40 -0.48 -7.88
N LEU A 357 -1.10 -1.28 -6.88
CA LEU A 357 0.27 -1.60 -6.53
C LEU A 357 0.87 -2.61 -7.50
N ARG A 358 0.04 -3.46 -8.10
CA ARG A 358 0.44 -4.29 -9.25
C ARG A 358 0.82 -3.41 -10.44
N ALA A 359 0.00 -2.40 -10.78
CA ALA A 359 0.27 -1.48 -11.89
C ALA A 359 1.61 -0.76 -11.70
N ILE A 360 1.83 -0.21 -10.51
CA ILE A 360 3.08 0.46 -10.15
C ILE A 360 4.27 -0.49 -10.28
N ARG A 361 4.16 -1.74 -9.81
CA ARG A 361 5.25 -2.75 -9.92
C ARG A 361 5.52 -3.17 -11.36
N ALA A 362 4.48 -3.30 -12.17
CA ALA A 362 4.58 -3.63 -13.58
C ALA A 362 5.16 -2.49 -14.44
N GLY A 363 5.40 -1.31 -13.86
CA GLY A 363 5.76 -0.11 -14.61
C GLY A 363 4.71 0.30 -15.64
N CYS A 364 3.46 0.06 -15.28
CA CYS A 364 2.28 0.29 -16.08
C CYS A 364 1.54 1.50 -15.52
N MET A 365 1.12 2.43 -16.38
CA MET A 365 0.42 3.65 -15.97
C MET A 365 -0.94 3.26 -15.35
N PRO A 366 -1.20 3.53 -14.07
CA PRO A 366 -2.50 3.21 -13.47
C PRO A 366 -3.61 4.03 -14.12
N LEU A 367 -4.65 3.36 -14.60
CA LEU A 367 -5.92 3.96 -14.99
C LEU A 367 -6.93 3.64 -13.89
N VAL A 368 -7.12 4.57 -12.98
CA VAL A 368 -7.93 4.41 -11.77
C VAL A 368 -9.38 4.72 -12.07
N VAL A 369 -10.23 3.71 -11.87
CA VAL A 369 -11.68 3.84 -11.88
C VAL A 369 -12.16 3.58 -10.46
N SER A 370 -11.88 4.56 -9.60
CA SER A 370 -12.36 4.54 -8.21
C SER A 370 -12.27 5.92 -7.56
N ASP A 371 -13.43 6.58 -7.40
CA ASP A 371 -13.52 7.90 -6.76
C ASP A 371 -13.08 7.85 -5.28
N ALA A 372 -13.22 6.68 -4.67
CA ALA A 372 -12.87 6.42 -3.28
C ALA A 372 -11.38 6.13 -3.04
N LEU A 373 -10.63 5.72 -4.08
CA LEU A 373 -9.26 5.21 -3.90
C LEU A 373 -8.31 6.25 -3.29
N PRO A 374 -8.29 7.52 -3.72
CA PRO A 374 -7.44 8.53 -3.10
C PRO A 374 -7.69 8.73 -1.59
N ALA A 375 -8.93 8.53 -1.13
CA ALA A 375 -9.28 8.58 0.29
C ALA A 375 -8.98 7.28 1.03
N TYR A 376 -9.17 6.11 0.40
CA TYR A 376 -8.89 4.81 1.01
C TYR A 376 -7.40 4.52 1.15
N GLN A 377 -6.60 4.95 0.17
CA GLN A 377 -5.17 4.74 0.13
C GLN A 377 -4.47 6.04 -0.29
N PRO A 378 -4.42 7.05 0.60
CA PRO A 378 -3.73 8.31 0.31
C PRO A 378 -2.22 8.05 0.27
N ILE A 379 -1.68 7.86 -0.93
CA ILE A 379 -0.24 7.66 -1.15
C ILE A 379 0.42 9.03 -1.06
N TYR A 380 0.98 9.35 0.12
CA TYR A 380 1.68 10.62 0.38
C TYR A 380 0.90 11.84 -0.07
N SER A 381 -0.35 12.01 0.36
CA SER A 381 -1.22 13.11 -0.10
C SER A 381 -0.65 14.53 0.08
N LYS A 382 0.40 14.71 0.89
CA LYS A 382 1.15 15.97 1.03
C LYS A 382 2.28 16.14 0.00
N THR A 383 2.76 15.06 -0.61
CA THR A 383 3.94 15.01 -1.47
C THR A 383 3.61 14.61 -2.91
N LEU A 384 2.68 13.67 -3.09
CA LEU A 384 2.22 13.19 -4.39
C LEU A 384 0.71 13.28 -4.48
N ASN A 385 0.24 13.82 -5.60
CA ASN A 385 -1.15 13.73 -6.00
C ASN A 385 -1.29 12.52 -6.93
N TYR A 386 -2.46 11.89 -6.94
CA TYR A 386 -2.72 10.78 -7.87
C TYR A 386 -2.56 11.22 -9.34
N ASP A 387 -2.92 12.47 -9.65
CA ASP A 387 -2.76 13.06 -10.99
C ASP A 387 -1.30 13.15 -11.45
N ASP A 388 -0.33 13.06 -10.52
CA ASP A 388 1.09 13.07 -10.87
C ASP A 388 1.51 11.76 -11.56
N PHE A 389 0.85 10.63 -11.25
CA PHE A 389 1.32 9.29 -11.65
C PHE A 389 0.23 8.33 -12.12
N ALA A 390 -1.03 8.75 -12.17
CA ALA A 390 -2.16 7.94 -12.57
C ALA A 390 -3.16 8.78 -13.39
N LEU A 391 -3.93 8.10 -14.24
CA LEU A 391 -5.11 8.66 -14.88
C LEU A 391 -6.34 8.32 -14.03
N LEU A 392 -7.08 9.34 -13.60
CA LEU A 392 -8.32 9.16 -12.85
C LEU A 392 -9.52 9.27 -13.78
N VAL A 393 -10.40 8.27 -13.75
CA VAL A 393 -11.68 8.26 -14.46
C VAL A 393 -12.79 8.12 -13.43
N ARG A 394 -13.77 9.03 -13.48
CA ARG A 394 -14.93 8.96 -12.62
C ARG A 394 -15.71 7.67 -12.84
N GLU A 395 -16.18 7.08 -11.75
CA GLU A 395 -16.93 5.82 -11.82
C GLU A 395 -18.20 5.95 -12.69
N ASP A 396 -18.91 7.08 -12.59
CA ASP A 396 -20.11 7.38 -13.39
C ASP A 396 -19.83 7.53 -14.88
N ASP A 397 -18.66 8.05 -15.25
CA ASP A 397 -18.31 8.25 -16.65
C ASP A 397 -17.77 6.95 -17.26
N PHE A 398 -17.17 6.09 -16.45
CA PHE A 398 -16.69 4.78 -16.89
C PHE A 398 -17.82 3.81 -17.26
N ILE A 399 -19.01 3.96 -16.68
CA ILE A 399 -20.16 3.08 -16.94
C ILE A 399 -21.02 3.51 -18.14
N LYS A 400 -20.87 4.76 -18.62
CA LYS A 400 -21.58 5.31 -19.77
C LYS A 400 -20.92 4.88 -21.06
#